data_AF-X1K7G3-F1
#
_entry.id   AF-X1K7G3-F1
#
_cell.length_a   1.000
_cell.length_b   1.000
_cell.length_c   1.000
_cell.angle_alpha   90.00
_cell.angle_beta   90.00
_cell.angle_gamma   90.00
#
_symmetry.space_group_name_H-M   'P 1'
#
loop_
_entity.id
_entity.type
_entity.pdbx_description
1 polymer ?
#
loop_
_entity_poly.entity_id
_entity_poly.type
_entity_poly.pdbx_seq_one_letter_code
_entity_poly.pdbx_strand_id
1 'polypeptide(L)'
;MTKGVSVTSAIITISGNTDEVAPGVMLEEQVPLQLDILNREVLLVYAIDLNVTGPDAIAAADTATAMSLSSTTRTTVGNIGDTNVFGASIKQIRAAGFVDGGVGFTEISPETPTS
;
A
#
# COMPACT_ATOMS: atom_id res chain seq x y z
N MET A 1 -8.41 -11.75 -43.21
CA MET A 1 -8.57 -11.69 -41.74
C MET A 1 -8.13 -10.30 -41.33
N THR A 2 -9.04 -9.45 -40.86
CA THR A 2 -8.71 -8.06 -40.51
C THR A 2 -7.66 -8.10 -39.40
N LYS A 3 -6.49 -7.53 -39.66
CA LYS A 3 -5.37 -7.42 -38.73
C LYS A 3 -5.92 -6.80 -37.44
N GLY A 4 -5.95 -7.58 -36.35
CA GLY A 4 -6.30 -7.07 -35.04
C GLY A 4 -5.40 -5.88 -34.74
N VAL A 5 -6.00 -4.76 -34.34
CA VAL A 5 -5.29 -3.57 -33.90
C VAL A 5 -4.18 -4.02 -32.95
N SER A 6 -2.92 -3.71 -33.26
CA SER A 6 -1.81 -4.02 -32.36
C SER A 6 -1.96 -3.12 -31.15
N VAL A 7 -2.51 -3.67 -30.07
CA VAL A 7 -2.60 -2.97 -28.80
C VAL A 7 -1.18 -2.81 -28.30
N THR A 8 -0.68 -1.57 -28.28
CA THR A 8 0.66 -1.29 -27.75
C THR A 8 0.50 -1.15 -26.26
N SER A 9 0.83 -2.20 -25.50
CA SER A 9 0.93 -2.09 -24.05
C SER A 9 2.12 -1.19 -23.70
N ALA A 10 1.89 -0.22 -22.82
CA ALA A 10 2.94 0.64 -22.28
C ALA A 10 2.95 0.50 -20.75
N ILE A 11 4.15 0.41 -20.17
CA ILE A 11 4.31 0.45 -18.72
C ILE A 11 4.19 1.91 -18.28
N ILE A 12 3.34 2.15 -17.29
CA ILE A 12 3.19 3.45 -16.64
C ILE A 12 3.63 3.25 -15.18
N THR A 13 4.53 4.12 -14.70
CA THR A 13 4.91 4.16 -13.29
C THR A 13 4.03 5.17 -12.58
N ILE A 14 3.44 4.74 -11.47
CA ILE A 14 2.58 5.58 -10.62
C ILE A 14 3.24 5.63 -9.25
N SER A 15 3.41 6.85 -8.74
CA SER A 15 3.92 7.13 -7.40
C SER A 15 2.92 8.01 -6.67
N GLY A 16 2.72 7.76 -5.38
CA GLY A 16 1.90 8.56 -4.48
C GLY A 16 2.58 8.72 -3.13
N ASN A 17 2.08 9.66 -2.33
CA ASN A 17 2.46 9.84 -0.95
C ASN A 17 1.23 10.27 -0.15
N THR A 18 1.04 9.67 1.01
CA THR A 18 -0.02 10.04 1.94
C THR A 18 0.53 9.98 3.35
N ASP A 19 0.30 11.05 4.11
CA ASP A 19 0.68 11.19 5.51
C ASP A 19 -0.59 11.43 6.32
N GLU A 20 -0.71 10.81 7.49
CA GLU A 20 -1.84 11.08 8.39
C GLU A 20 -1.79 12.53 8.90
N VAL A 21 -2.94 13.23 8.95
CA VAL A 21 -3.01 14.61 9.48
C VAL A 21 -2.90 14.64 11.00
N ALA A 22 -3.37 13.58 11.65
CA ALA A 22 -3.32 13.38 13.08
C ALA A 22 -3.27 11.87 13.36
N PRO A 23 -2.74 11.43 14.51
CA PRO A 23 -2.61 10.02 14.84
C PRO A 23 -3.94 9.26 14.68
N GLY A 24 -3.93 8.21 13.86
CA GLY A 24 -5.10 7.36 13.62
C GLY A 24 -6.16 7.98 12.70
N VAL A 25 -5.87 9.11 12.06
CA VAL A 25 -6.71 9.71 11.02
C VAL A 25 -6.13 9.35 9.65
N MET A 26 -6.68 8.29 9.07
CA MET A 26 -6.34 7.85 7.73
C MET A 26 -6.58 8.97 6.71
N LEU A 27 -5.61 9.16 5.81
CA LEU A 27 -5.74 9.94 4.59
C LEU A 27 -5.64 9.03 3.35
N GLU A 28 -6.42 9.34 2.32
CA GLU A 28 -6.40 8.63 1.05
C GLU A 28 -5.99 9.59 -0.06
N GLU A 29 -5.00 9.18 -0.86
CA GLU A 29 -4.69 9.81 -2.14
C GLU A 29 -5.34 8.97 -3.26
N GLN A 30 -6.07 9.64 -4.16
CA GLN A 30 -6.61 8.99 -5.36
C GLN A 30 -5.83 9.43 -6.59
N VAL A 31 -5.23 8.47 -7.26
CA VAL A 31 -4.59 8.68 -8.56
C VAL A 31 -5.56 8.25 -9.67
N PRO A 32 -6.12 9.19 -10.46
CA PRO A 32 -7.03 8.83 -11.53
C PRO A 32 -6.28 8.17 -12.68
N LEU A 33 -6.70 6.96 -13.04
CA LEU A 33 -6.22 6.27 -14.24
C LEU A 33 -7.04 6.77 -15.44
N GLN A 34 -6.39 7.40 -16.41
CA GLN A 34 -7.02 7.81 -17.66
C GLN A 34 -7.14 6.60 -18.59
N LEU A 35 -8.08 5.70 -18.29
CA LEU A 35 -8.38 4.54 -19.13
C LEU A 35 -9.43 4.90 -20.19
N ASP A 36 -9.19 4.51 -21.43
CA ASP A 36 -10.15 4.65 -22.51
C ASP A 36 -11.12 3.45 -22.58
N ILE A 37 -12.36 3.71 -22.16
CA ILE A 37 -13.45 2.72 -22.20
C ILE A 37 -13.86 2.32 -23.62
N LEU A 38 -13.69 3.21 -24.62
CA LEU A 38 -14.08 2.93 -26.00
C LEU A 38 -13.12 1.95 -26.66
N ASN A 39 -11.84 2.04 -26.29
CA ASN A 39 -10.77 1.14 -26.76
C ASN A 39 -10.56 -0.09 -25.87
N ARG A 40 -11.38 -0.28 -24.82
CA ARG A 40 -11.33 -1.42 -23.88
C ARG A 40 -9.96 -1.56 -23.20
N GLU A 41 -9.42 -0.44 -22.75
CA GLU A 41 -8.18 -0.48 -21.99
C GLU A 41 -8.37 -1.18 -20.64
N VAL A 42 -7.36 -1.97 -20.26
CA VAL A 42 -7.34 -2.70 -19.00
C VAL A 42 -6.05 -2.40 -18.25
N LEU A 43 -6.16 -2.27 -16.93
CA LEU A 43 -5.01 -2.16 -16.05
C LEU A 43 -4.44 -3.54 -15.77
N LEU A 44 -3.14 -3.72 -15.99
CA LEU A 44 -2.37 -4.86 -15.51
C LEU A 44 -1.32 -4.37 -14.52
N VAL A 45 -1.39 -4.86 -13.29
CA VAL A 45 -0.43 -4.52 -12.23
C VAL A 45 0.71 -5.53 -12.23
N TYR A 46 1.92 -5.06 -12.54
CA TYR A 46 3.12 -5.92 -12.58
C TYR A 46 3.84 -6.01 -11.24
N ALA A 47 3.94 -4.89 -10.54
CA ALA A 47 4.63 -4.79 -9.27
C ALA A 47 3.98 -3.68 -8.44
N ILE A 48 4.04 -3.85 -7.13
CA ILE A 48 3.61 -2.87 -6.14
C ILE A 48 4.72 -2.82 -5.10
N ASP A 49 5.17 -1.62 -4.79
CA ASP A 49 6.09 -1.37 -3.68
C ASP A 49 5.43 -0.36 -2.73
N LEU A 50 5.42 -0.70 -1.44
CA LEU A 50 4.83 0.10 -0.37
C LEU A 50 5.86 0.29 0.74
N ASN A 51 6.33 1.52 0.88
CA ASN A 51 7.30 1.89 1.90
C ASN A 51 6.67 2.78 2.96
N VAL A 52 6.41 2.21 4.14
CA VAL A 52 5.94 2.94 5.31
C VAL A 52 7.11 3.38 6.18
N THR A 53 7.02 4.58 6.77
CA THR A 53 7.99 5.06 7.76
C THR A 53 7.94 4.19 9.02
N GLY A 54 9.01 4.25 9.83
CA GLY A 54 9.02 3.58 11.13
C GLY A 54 8.11 4.32 12.11
N PRO A 55 7.29 3.61 12.91
CA PRO A 55 6.48 4.25 13.94
C PRO A 55 7.35 4.78 15.09
N ASP A 56 6.87 5.81 15.79
CA ASP A 56 7.55 6.37 16.96
C ASP A 56 7.53 5.41 18.15
N ALA A 57 8.65 5.31 18.86
CA ALA A 57 8.74 4.50 20.08
C ALA A 57 8.22 5.29 21.29
N ILE A 58 6.95 5.11 21.64
CA ILE A 58 6.31 5.77 22.80
C ILE A 58 6.19 4.77 23.95
N ALA A 59 6.70 5.13 25.12
CA ALA A 59 6.62 4.28 26.31
C ALA A 59 5.17 3.96 26.69
N ALA A 60 4.92 2.70 27.06
CA ALA A 60 3.60 2.17 27.41
C ALA A 60 2.50 2.30 26.34
N ALA A 61 2.83 2.63 25.09
CA ALA A 61 1.85 2.77 23.99
C ALA A 61 2.25 1.92 22.78
N ASP A 62 1.31 1.13 22.27
CA ASP A 62 1.48 0.47 20.98
C ASP A 62 1.39 1.51 19.86
N THR A 63 2.37 1.54 18.97
CA THR A 63 2.40 2.44 17.81
C THR A 63 2.55 1.63 16.52
N ALA A 64 1.92 2.10 15.45
CA ALA A 64 2.01 1.45 14.16
C ALA A 64 1.89 2.48 13.04
N THR A 65 2.60 2.21 11.95
CA THR A 65 2.46 2.92 10.68
C THR A 65 2.07 1.88 9.64
N ALA A 66 0.95 2.12 8.96
CA ALA A 66 0.37 1.18 8.01
C ALA A 66 -0.10 1.91 6.75
N MET A 67 0.04 1.27 5.60
CA MET A 67 -0.43 1.75 4.32
C MET A 67 -0.98 0.59 3.49
N SER A 68 -2.03 0.85 2.71
CA SER A 68 -2.59 -0.11 1.78
C SER A 68 -2.96 0.56 0.46
N LEU A 69 -2.69 -0.12 -0.65
CA LEU A 69 -3.17 0.26 -1.98
C LEU A 69 -4.45 -0.52 -2.30
N SER A 70 -5.53 0.17 -2.62
CA SER A 70 -6.84 -0.44 -2.92
C SER A 70 -7.44 0.11 -4.21
N SER A 71 -8.29 -0.67 -4.88
CA SER A 71 -9.06 -0.25 -6.05
C SER A 71 -10.28 0.61 -5.73
N THR A 72 -10.69 0.68 -4.46
CA THR A 72 -11.85 1.44 -4.02
C THR A 72 -11.51 2.23 -2.76
N THR A 73 -12.18 3.36 -2.58
CA THR A 73 -12.04 4.19 -1.37
C THR A 73 -12.33 3.41 -0.10
N ARG A 74 -11.57 3.70 0.95
CA ARG A 74 -11.70 3.06 2.26
C ARG A 74 -11.69 4.08 3.38
N THR A 75 -12.25 3.68 4.51
CA THR A 75 -12.22 4.47 5.75
C THR A 75 -11.20 3.95 6.76
N THR A 76 -10.58 2.80 6.47
CA THR A 76 -9.52 2.17 7.26
C THR A 76 -8.49 1.51 6.33
N VAL A 77 -7.26 1.40 6.82
CA VAL A 77 -6.19 0.66 6.15
C VAL A 77 -6.59 -0.81 6.03
N GLY A 78 -6.55 -1.35 4.80
CA GLY A 78 -6.91 -2.73 4.50
C GLY A 78 -5.71 -3.69 4.56
N ASN A 79 -6.00 -4.98 4.45
CA ASN A 79 -4.98 -6.02 4.31
C ASN A 79 -5.25 -6.88 3.07
N ILE A 80 -4.30 -7.73 2.69
CA ILE A 80 -4.39 -8.57 1.48
C ILE A 80 -5.52 -9.63 1.53
N GLY A 81 -6.17 -9.81 2.68
CA GLY A 81 -7.38 -10.63 2.80
C GLY A 81 -8.63 -9.96 2.23
N ASP A 82 -8.62 -8.63 2.09
CA ASP A 82 -9.70 -7.88 1.47
C ASP A 82 -9.59 -7.93 -0.07
N THR A 83 -10.66 -8.31 -0.75
CA THR A 83 -10.66 -8.52 -2.22
C THR A 83 -10.28 -7.28 -3.03
N ASN A 84 -10.46 -6.09 -2.48
CA ASN A 84 -10.16 -4.81 -3.13
C ASN A 84 -8.77 -4.27 -2.81
N VAL A 85 -7.95 -4.96 -2.00
CA VAL A 85 -6.59 -4.51 -1.61
C VAL A 85 -5.56 -5.22 -2.46
N PHE A 86 -4.68 -4.45 -3.10
CA PHE A 86 -3.62 -4.97 -3.96
C PHE A 86 -2.30 -5.19 -3.21
N GLY A 87 -2.05 -4.40 -2.18
CA GLY A 87 -0.86 -4.49 -1.34
C GLY A 87 -1.09 -3.80 -0.01
N ALA A 88 -0.41 -4.27 1.03
CA ALA A 88 -0.40 -3.67 2.35
C ALA A 88 1.02 -3.74 2.93
N SER A 89 1.38 -2.74 3.73
CA SER A 89 2.66 -2.67 4.45
C SER A 89 2.43 -2.12 5.83
N ILE A 90 3.00 -2.77 6.85
CA ILE A 90 2.78 -2.44 8.25
C ILE A 90 4.10 -2.56 9.01
N LYS A 91 4.43 -1.52 9.78
CA LYS A 91 5.47 -1.54 10.81
C LYS A 91 4.83 -1.19 12.14
N GLN A 92 5.11 -1.97 13.17
CA GLN A 92 4.50 -1.78 14.49
C GLN A 92 5.53 -1.94 15.61
N ILE A 93 5.34 -1.20 16.68
CA ILE A 93 6.05 -1.35 17.95
C ILE A 93 5.01 -1.73 19.00
N ARG A 94 5.22 -2.87 19.66
CA ARG A 94 4.41 -3.31 20.80
C ARG A 94 5.12 -2.92 22.08
N ALA A 95 4.64 -1.87 22.74
CA ALA A 95 5.21 -1.34 23.98
C ALA A 95 4.18 -1.25 25.11
N ALA A 96 2.89 -1.56 24.86
CA ALA A 96 1.87 -1.63 25.89
C ALA A 96 2.28 -2.62 26.99
N GLY A 97 2.45 -2.11 28.22
CA GLY A 97 2.91 -2.89 29.37
C GLY A 97 4.41 -2.84 29.65
N PHE A 98 5.21 -2.17 28.81
CA PHE A 98 6.63 -1.92 29.05
C PHE A 98 6.89 -0.47 29.46
N VAL A 99 7.75 -0.28 30.46
CA VAL A 99 8.12 1.03 31.01
C VAL A 99 9.19 1.72 30.15
N ASP A 100 10.13 0.94 29.61
CA ASP A 100 11.19 1.42 28.72
C ASP A 100 11.59 0.27 27.77
N GLY A 101 11.16 0.36 26.51
CA GLY A 101 11.44 -0.64 25.47
C GLY A 101 10.19 -1.32 24.91
N GLY A 102 9.95 -1.13 23.61
CA GLY A 102 8.95 -1.87 22.84
C GLY A 102 9.60 -2.91 21.93
N VAL A 103 8.84 -3.94 21.55
CA VAL A 103 9.26 -4.92 20.54
C VAL A 103 8.78 -4.48 19.18
N GLY A 104 9.71 -4.26 18.25
CA GLY A 104 9.39 -3.95 16.86
C GLY A 104 9.00 -5.21 16.08
N PHE A 105 7.95 -5.11 15.27
CA PHE A 105 7.57 -6.10 14.28
C PHE A 105 7.51 -5.43 12.91
N THR A 106 8.17 -6.05 11.94
CA THR A 106 8.12 -5.64 10.54
C THR A 106 7.79 -6.86 9.70
N GLU A 107 6.88 -6.69 8.76
CA GLU A 107 6.73 -7.61 7.66
C GLU A 107 7.69 -7.16 6.55
N ILE A 108 8.48 -8.10 6.02
CA ILE A 108 9.34 -7.84 4.87
C ILE A 108 8.96 -8.84 3.80
N SER A 109 8.50 -8.33 2.66
CA SER A 109 8.46 -9.08 1.41
C SER A 109 9.74 -8.76 0.65
N PRO A 110 10.75 -9.65 0.66
CA PRO A 110 12.04 -9.37 0.05
C PRO A 110 11.90 -9.30 -1.48
N GLU A 111 12.51 -8.27 -2.07
CA GLU A 111 12.49 -8.02 -3.53
C GLU A 111 13.30 -9.06 -4.31
N THR A 112 14.16 -9.82 -3.63
CA THR A 112 14.95 -10.91 -4.18
C THR A 112 14.58 -12.23 -3.50
N PRO A 113 14.60 -13.37 -4.21
CA PRO A 113 14.34 -14.67 -3.61
C PRO A 113 15.25 -14.90 -2.40
N THR A 114 14.65 -15.11 -1.23
CA THR A 114 15.39 -15.51 -0.03
C THR A 114 15.68 -17.00 -0.12
N SER A 115 16.96 -17.33 -0.21
CA SER A 115 17.49 -18.71 -0.13
C SER A 115 17.29 -19.32 1.25
#